data_AF-A0A2S7KUX2-F1
#
_entry.id   AF-A0A2S7KUX2-F1
#
_cell.length_a   1.000
_cell.length_b   1.000
_cell.length_c   1.000
_cell.angle_alpha   90.00
_cell.angle_beta   90.00
_cell.angle_gamma   90.00
#
_symmetry.space_group_name_H-M   'P 1'
#
loop_
_entity.id
_entity.type
_entity.pdbx_description
1 polymer ?
#
loop_
_entity_poly.entity_id
_entity_poly.type
_entity_poly.pdbx_seq_one_letter_code
_entity_poly.pdbx_strand_id
1 'polypeptide(L)'
;MFFFYKSSFFPGAQEITENGPALIPRIWSSGLLLFSIILLFRNKAVTASNDLQKQSRPLAIRSVLLLLSFFGCIFFFGYYLSAFLFIVIILWVLNYRKPLITMSVASIFLILIYLLFEIALNINLPNGIWL
;
A
#
# COMPACT_ATOMS: atom_id res chain seq x y z
N MET A 1 14.40 26.42 28.68
CA MET A 1 13.24 26.14 29.57
C MET A 1 11.91 25.99 28.81
N PHE A 2 11.65 26.77 27.76
CA PHE A 2 10.40 26.69 26.96
C PHE A 2 10.13 25.32 26.29
N PHE A 3 11.17 24.62 25.82
CA PHE A 3 11.03 23.28 25.21
C PHE A 3 10.54 22.20 26.18
N PHE A 4 10.96 22.25 27.45
CA PHE A 4 10.53 21.28 28.48
C PHE A 4 9.06 21.43 28.86
N TYR A 5 8.52 22.66 28.81
CA TYR A 5 7.10 22.89 29.08
C TYR A 5 6.21 22.28 28.00
N LYS A 6 6.64 22.32 26.73
CA LYS A 6 5.90 21.72 25.61
C LYS A 6 5.99 20.18 25.59
N SER A 7 7.07 19.59 26.11
CA SER A 7 7.16 18.13 26.21
C SER A 7 6.26 17.53 27.29
N SER A 8 5.95 18.25 28.36
CA SER A 8 5.08 17.74 29.44
C SER A 8 3.59 17.70 29.08
N PHE A 9 3.18 18.33 27.98
CA PHE A 9 1.81 18.28 27.44
C PHE A 9 1.66 17.29 26.28
N PHE A 10 2.70 16.50 25.97
CA PHE A 10 2.50 15.37 25.08
C PHE A 10 1.59 14.35 25.79
N PRO A 11 0.45 13.97 25.21
CA PRO A 11 -0.30 12.83 25.73
C PRO A 11 0.69 11.66 25.81
N GLY A 12 0.73 10.99 26.98
CA GLY A 12 1.60 9.85 27.18
C GLY A 12 1.41 8.88 26.01
N ALA A 13 2.50 8.28 25.54
CA ALA A 13 2.51 7.30 24.45
C ALA A 13 1.74 6.00 24.77
N GLN A 14 0.73 6.07 25.65
CA GLN A 14 -0.21 5.02 25.99
C GLN A 14 -1.47 5.08 25.10
N GLU A 15 -1.73 6.17 24.37
CA GLU A 15 -2.82 6.21 23.37
C GLU A 15 -2.37 5.84 21.94
N ILE A 16 -1.08 5.60 21.71
CA ILE A 16 -0.54 5.26 20.40
C ILE A 16 -0.28 3.76 20.35
N THR A 17 -1.36 3.01 20.13
CA THR A 17 -1.40 1.61 19.66
C THR A 17 -0.60 0.60 20.49
N GLU A 18 -1.28 -0.39 21.09
CA GLU A 18 -0.68 -1.51 21.86
C GLU A 18 0.39 -2.33 21.11
N ASN A 19 0.59 -2.03 19.82
CA ASN A 19 1.50 -2.66 18.89
C ASN A 19 2.73 -1.76 18.66
N GLY A 20 3.83 -2.07 19.35
CA GLY A 20 5.06 -1.28 19.31
C GLY A 20 5.68 -1.10 17.92
N PRO A 21 6.50 -0.04 17.70
CA PRO A 21 7.03 0.38 16.40
C PRO A 21 7.91 -0.66 15.69
N ALA A 22 8.32 -1.72 16.39
CA ALA A 22 9.10 -2.82 15.84
C ALA A 22 8.29 -3.84 15.02
N LEU A 23 6.94 -3.83 15.09
CA LEU A 23 6.10 -4.79 14.37
C LEU A 23 6.12 -4.58 12.87
N ILE A 24 6.08 -3.32 12.42
CA ILE A 24 6.12 -2.97 11.00
C ILE A 24 7.40 -3.55 10.36
N PRO A 25 8.63 -3.22 10.80
CA PRO A 25 9.86 -3.78 10.23
C PRO A 25 9.91 -5.31 10.19
N ARG A 26 9.37 -5.99 11.21
CA ARG A 26 9.36 -7.45 11.30
C ARG A 26 8.45 -8.09 10.26
N ILE A 27 7.26 -7.54 10.05
CA ILE A 27 6.30 -8.01 9.04
C ILE A 27 6.86 -7.80 7.63
N TRP A 28 7.43 -6.64 7.34
CA TRP A 28 8.09 -6.40 6.06
C TRP A 28 9.22 -7.38 5.82
N SER A 29 10.04 -7.61 6.84
CA SER A 29 11.16 -8.55 6.77
C SER A 29 10.68 -9.99 6.55
N SER A 30 9.63 -10.45 7.24
CA SER A 30 9.09 -11.80 7.07
C SER A 30 8.46 -11.99 5.69
N GLY A 31 7.70 -10.99 5.21
CA GLY A 31 7.11 -11.00 3.86
C GLY A 31 8.17 -11.01 2.76
N LEU A 32 9.19 -10.16 2.87
CA LEU A 32 10.34 -10.14 1.96
C LEU A 32 11.08 -11.47 1.95
N LEU A 33 11.30 -12.06 3.13
CA LEU A 33 11.98 -13.35 3.27
C LEU A 33 11.16 -14.45 2.59
N LEU A 34 9.84 -14.51 2.84
CA LEU A 34 8.95 -15.48 2.20
C LEU A 34 8.94 -15.31 0.67
N PHE A 35 8.81 -14.09 0.16
CA PHE A 35 8.87 -13.84 -1.29
C PHE A 35 10.23 -14.17 -1.90
N SER A 36 11.32 -13.89 -1.18
CA SER A 36 12.67 -14.27 -1.59
C SER A 36 12.81 -15.79 -1.73
N ILE A 37 12.32 -16.55 -0.75
CA ILE A 37 12.33 -18.02 -0.81
C ILE A 37 11.49 -18.53 -1.99
N ILE A 38 10.28 -18.00 -2.19
CA ILE A 38 9.43 -18.38 -3.32
C ILE A 38 10.13 -18.12 -4.65
N LEU A 39 10.80 -16.97 -4.80
CA LEU A 39 11.56 -16.64 -6.01
C LEU A 39 12.73 -17.60 -6.24
N LEU A 40 13.45 -17.99 -5.19
CA LEU A 40 14.54 -18.96 -5.29
C LEU A 40 14.06 -20.34 -5.77
N PHE A 41 12.88 -20.79 -5.33
CA PHE A 41 12.31 -22.06 -5.78
C PHE A 41 11.64 -21.97 -7.15
N ARG A 42 11.15 -20.79 -7.54
CA ARG A 42 10.51 -20.54 -8.84
C ARG A 42 11.55 -20.25 -9.93
N ASN A 43 12.73 -20.85 -9.83
CA ASN A 43 13.89 -20.59 -10.67
C ASN A 43 13.62 -20.96 -12.15
N LYS A 44 13.03 -20.00 -12.87
CA LYS A 44 13.41 -19.73 -14.25
C LYS A 44 14.36 -18.57 -14.15
N ALA A 45 15.59 -18.72 -14.65
CA ALA A 45 16.46 -17.59 -14.92
C ALA A 45 15.70 -16.64 -15.85
N VAL A 46 14.98 -15.69 -15.27
CA VAL A 46 14.52 -14.52 -15.99
C VAL A 46 15.80 -13.75 -16.21
N THR A 47 16.47 -14.04 -17.34
CA THR A 47 17.39 -13.08 -17.93
C THR A 47 16.63 -11.78 -17.90
N ALA A 48 17.13 -10.81 -17.12
CA ALA A 48 16.62 -9.46 -17.17
C ALA A 48 16.82 -9.01 -18.62
N SER A 49 15.84 -9.25 -19.47
CA SER A 49 15.78 -8.58 -20.75
C SER A 49 15.75 -7.12 -20.34
N ASN A 50 16.74 -6.37 -20.79
CA ASN A 50 16.72 -4.91 -20.76
C ASN A 50 15.60 -4.37 -21.69
N ASP A 51 14.46 -5.05 -21.76
CA ASP A 51 13.17 -4.46 -22.06
C ASP A 51 12.75 -3.66 -20.82
N LEU A 52 13.56 -2.67 -20.45
CA LEU A 52 12.98 -1.38 -20.08
C LEU A 52 12.32 -0.87 -21.35
N GLN A 53 11.21 -1.50 -21.72
CA GLN A 53 10.29 -1.07 -22.74
C GLN A 53 10.10 0.40 -22.43
N LYS A 54 10.58 1.26 -23.33
CA LYS A 54 10.66 2.71 -23.19
C LYS A 54 9.26 3.20 -22.83
N GLN A 55 8.91 3.18 -21.55
CA GLN A 55 7.59 3.58 -21.10
C GLN A 55 7.50 5.02 -21.54
N SER A 56 6.50 5.30 -22.37
CA SER A 56 6.34 6.62 -22.92
C SER A 56 6.24 7.57 -21.72
N ARG A 57 7.08 8.62 -21.68
CA ARG A 57 6.99 9.70 -20.69
C ARG A 57 5.54 10.08 -20.32
N PRO A 58 4.57 10.15 -21.26
CA PRO A 58 3.17 10.39 -20.90
C PRO A 58 2.52 9.33 -19.99
N LEU A 59 2.86 8.05 -20.12
CA LEU A 59 2.32 6.99 -19.26
C LEU A 59 2.80 7.15 -17.81
N ALA A 60 4.09 7.48 -17.64
CA ALA A 60 4.66 7.75 -16.33
C ALA A 60 3.99 8.97 -15.68
N ILE A 61 3.82 10.07 -16.42
CA ILE A 61 3.14 11.28 -15.94
C ILE A 61 1.69 10.96 -15.53
N ARG A 62 0.95 10.21 -16.34
CA ARG A 62 -0.43 9.79 -16.01
C ARG A 62 -0.48 8.95 -14.73
N SER A 63 0.48 8.05 -14.54
CA SER A 63 0.55 7.19 -13.36
C SER A 63 0.85 8.01 -12.09
N VAL A 64 1.73 9.00 -12.18
CA VAL A 64 2.05 9.92 -11.07
C VAL A 64 0.84 10.78 -10.71
N LEU A 65 0.14 11.34 -11.71
CA LEU A 65 -1.08 12.11 -11.48
C LEU A 65 -2.19 11.25 -10.84
N LEU A 66 -2.33 10.00 -11.27
CA LEU A 66 -3.28 9.08 -10.67
C LEU A 66 -2.92 8.79 -9.21
N LEU A 67 -1.63 8.62 -8.89
CA LEU A 67 -1.16 8.43 -7.53
C LEU A 67 -1.46 9.65 -6.64
N LEU A 68 -1.24 10.86 -7.16
CA LEU A 68 -1.61 12.10 -6.45
C LEU A 68 -3.11 12.18 -6.19
N SER A 69 -3.93 11.82 -7.19
CA SER A 69 -5.39 11.76 -7.03
C SER A 69 -5.80 10.73 -5.97
N PHE A 70 -5.11 9.60 -5.87
CA PHE A 70 -5.38 8.58 -4.85
C PHE A 70 -5.22 9.12 -3.43
N PHE A 71 -4.17 9.90 -3.16
CA PHE A 71 -4.02 10.54 -1.84
C PHE A 71 -5.19 11.49 -1.50
N GLY A 72 -5.66 12.26 -2.48
CA GLY A 72 -6.85 13.08 -2.32
C GLY A 72 -8.11 12.25 -2.06
N CYS A 73 -8.28 11.14 -2.78
CA CYS A 73 -9.42 10.24 -2.60
C CYS A 73 -9.44 9.60 -1.20
N ILE A 74 -8.29 9.23 -0.64
CA ILE A 74 -8.22 8.64 0.72
C ILE A 74 -8.87 9.56 1.74
N PHE A 75 -8.68 10.87 1.63
CA PHE A 75 -9.28 11.84 2.55
C PHE A 75 -10.81 11.83 2.50
N PHE A 76 -11.40 11.70 1.30
CA PHE A 76 -12.86 11.74 1.13
C PHE A 76 -13.54 10.39 1.34
N PHE A 77 -13.00 9.32 0.73
CA PHE A 77 -13.64 8.00 0.63
C PHE A 77 -13.02 6.95 1.55
N GLY A 78 -11.92 7.29 2.21
CA GLY A 78 -11.16 6.35 3.02
C GLY A 78 -10.24 5.48 2.20
N TYR A 79 -9.47 4.65 2.90
CA TYR A 79 -8.42 3.84 2.31
C TYR A 79 -8.95 2.78 1.36
N TYR A 80 -9.91 1.96 1.78
CA TYR A 80 -10.35 0.78 1.04
C TYR A 80 -10.96 1.14 -0.32
N LEU A 81 -11.93 2.05 -0.36
CA LEU A 81 -12.59 2.42 -1.61
C LEU A 81 -11.61 3.11 -2.57
N SER A 82 -10.76 3.99 -2.05
CA SER A 82 -9.74 4.68 -2.84
C SER A 82 -8.70 3.70 -3.42
N ALA A 83 -8.26 2.72 -2.62
CA ALA A 83 -7.30 1.72 -3.05
C ALA A 83 -7.88 0.80 -4.13
N PHE A 84 -9.14 0.39 -3.98
CA PHE A 84 -9.83 -0.41 -4.98
C PHE A 84 -9.89 0.32 -6.33
N LEU A 85 -10.37 1.57 -6.33
CA LEU A 85 -10.44 2.39 -7.55
C LEU A 85 -9.06 2.63 -8.14
N PHE A 86 -8.07 2.95 -7.31
CA PHE A 86 -6.70 3.18 -7.76
C PHE A 86 -6.14 1.95 -8.49
N ILE A 87 -6.27 0.75 -7.90
CA ILE A 87 -5.77 -0.50 -8.51
C ILE A 87 -6.46 -0.80 -9.83
N VAL A 88 -7.78 -0.62 -9.90
CA VAL A 88 -8.54 -0.83 -11.14
C VAL A 88 -8.08 0.14 -12.23
N ILE A 89 -7.97 1.44 -11.90
CA ILE A 89 -7.64 2.48 -12.86
C ILE A 89 -6.17 2.36 -13.32
N ILE A 90 -5.23 2.11 -12.40
CA ILE A 90 -3.81 2.00 -12.77
C ILE A 90 -3.56 0.79 -13.67
N LEU A 91 -4.20 -0.36 -13.38
CA LEU A 91 -4.11 -1.55 -14.23
C LEU A 91 -4.71 -1.28 -15.61
N TRP A 92 -5.78 -0.50 -15.68
CA TRP A 92 -6.37 -0.12 -16.96
C TRP A 92 -5.47 0.85 -17.75
N VAL A 93 -4.83 1.81 -17.08
CA VAL A 93 -3.82 2.73 -17.66
C VAL A 93 -2.61 1.94 -18.18
N LEU A 94 -2.20 0.90 -17.47
CA LEU A 94 -1.16 -0.06 -17.88
C LEU A 94 -1.61 -1.01 -18.99
N ASN A 95 -2.82 -0.82 -19.55
CA ASN A 95 -3.40 -1.59 -20.66
C ASN A 95 -3.65 -3.08 -20.33
N TYR A 96 -3.81 -3.44 -19.05
CA TYR A 96 -4.33 -4.76 -18.66
C TYR A 96 -5.84 -4.83 -18.93
N ARG A 97 -6.23 -5.51 -20.02
CA ARG A 97 -7.63 -5.55 -20.51
C ARG A 97 -8.47 -6.74 -20.02
N LYS A 98 -8.09 -7.38 -18.91
CA LYS A 98 -8.82 -8.52 -18.34
C LYS A 98 -9.61 -8.08 -17.10
N PRO A 99 -10.83 -7.52 -17.25
CA PRO A 99 -11.56 -6.86 -16.16
C PRO A 99 -11.83 -7.78 -14.97
N LEU A 100 -12.15 -9.06 -15.21
CA LEU A 100 -12.34 -10.06 -14.17
C LEU A 100 -11.08 -10.27 -13.31
N ILE A 101 -9.90 -10.33 -13.94
CA ILE A 101 -8.63 -10.48 -13.23
C ILE A 101 -8.31 -9.18 -12.48
N THR A 102 -8.55 -8.02 -13.09
CA THR A 102 -8.35 -6.71 -12.45
C THR A 102 -9.17 -6.58 -11.18
N MET A 103 -10.46 -6.93 -11.22
CA MET A 103 -11.35 -6.90 -10.05
C MET A 103 -10.89 -7.89 -8.98
N SER A 104 -10.55 -9.12 -9.37
CA SER A 104 -10.06 -10.14 -8.43
C SER A 104 -8.77 -9.69 -7.73
N VAL A 105 -7.80 -9.14 -8.48
CA VAL A 105 -6.55 -8.63 -7.93
C VAL A 105 -6.79 -7.48 -6.95
N ALA A 106 -7.66 -6.52 -7.31
CA ALA A 106 -8.01 -5.42 -6.41
C ALA A 106 -8.66 -5.94 -5.11
N SER A 107 -9.64 -6.83 -5.20
CA SER A 107 -10.30 -7.41 -4.03
C SER A 107 -9.35 -8.22 -3.15
N ILE A 108 -8.52 -9.09 -3.73
CA ILE A 108 -7.54 -9.90 -2.98
C ILE A 108 -6.54 -9.00 -2.27
N PHE A 109 -6.07 -7.94 -2.94
CA PHE A 109 -5.14 -7.00 -2.33
C PHE A 109 -5.77 -6.26 -1.15
N LEU A 110 -7.01 -5.80 -1.28
CA LEU A 110 -7.74 -5.17 -0.19
C LEU A 110 -7.92 -6.10 1.01
N ILE A 111 -8.33 -7.36 0.77
CA ILE A 111 -8.48 -8.36 1.83
C ILE A 111 -7.15 -8.61 2.52
N LEU A 112 -6.06 -8.73 1.76
CA LEU A 112 -4.73 -8.93 2.33
C LEU A 112 -4.30 -7.76 3.20
N ILE A 113 -4.58 -6.53 2.77
CA ILE A 113 -4.29 -5.34 3.57
C ILE A 113 -5.14 -5.26 4.82
N TYR A 114 -6.43 -5.59 4.74
CA TYR A 114 -7.30 -5.68 5.91
C TYR A 114 -6.75 -6.68 6.94
N LEU A 115 -6.42 -7.90 6.49
CA LEU A 115 -5.84 -8.94 7.36
C LEU A 115 -4.50 -8.48 7.97
N LEU A 116 -3.68 -7.78 7.21
CA LEU A 116 -2.36 -7.35 7.67
C LEU A 116 -2.45 -6.18 8.66
N PHE A 117 -3.24 -5.17 8.34
CA PHE A 117 -3.26 -3.92 9.10
C PHE A 117 -4.27 -3.96 10.24
N GLU A 118 -5.49 -4.40 10.00
CA GLU A 118 -6.50 -4.43 11.07
C GLU A 118 -6.33 -5.66 11.96
N ILE A 119 -6.16 -6.85 11.39
CA ILE A 119 -6.07 -8.07 12.22
C ILE A 119 -4.67 -8.24 12.81
N ALA A 120 -3.62 -8.24 11.98
CA ALA A 120 -2.29 -8.55 12.48
C ALA A 120 -1.62 -7.37 13.19
N LEU A 121 -1.92 -6.14 12.78
CA LEU A 121 -1.30 -4.92 13.32
C LEU A 121 -2.23 -4.07 14.18
N ASN A 122 -3.54 -4.36 14.24
CA ASN A 122 -4.52 -3.57 15.00
C ASN A 122 -4.42 -2.05 14.71
N ILE A 123 -4.10 -1.71 13.46
CA ILE A 123 -4.00 -0.34 12.96
C ILE A 123 -5.26 -0.03 12.18
N ASN A 124 -6.03 0.94 12.68
CA ASN A 124 -7.16 1.49 11.94
C ASN A 124 -6.65 2.32 10.76
N LEU A 125 -7.05 1.92 9.56
CA LEU A 125 -6.77 2.69 8.36
C LEU A 125 -7.71 3.90 8.27
N PRO A 126 -7.35 4.95 7.52
CA PRO A 126 -8.20 6.13 7.36
C PRO A 126 -9.57 5.73 6.81
N ASN A 127 -10.59 5.89 7.64
CA ASN A 127 -11.97 5.90 7.18
C ASN A 127 -12.25 7.29 6.61
N GLY A 128 -12.92 7.35 5.46
CA GLY A 128 -13.14 8.61 4.77
C GLY A 128 -14.05 9.52 5.59
N ILE A 129 -14.17 10.79 5.21
CA ILE A 129 -15.13 11.69 5.86
C ILE A 129 -16.58 11.13 5.81
N TRP A 130 -16.87 10.25 4.85
CA TRP A 130 -18.18 9.64 4.62
C TRP A 130 -18.38 8.25 5.23
N LEU A 131 -17.40 7.67 5.94
CA LEU A 131 -17.42 6.30 6.49
C LEU A 131 -16.76 6.24 7.87
#